data_AF-A0A136LUT2-F1
#
_entry.id   AF-A0A136LUT2-F1
#
_cell.length_a   1.000
_cell.length_b   1.000
_cell.length_c   1.000
_cell.angle_alpha   90.00
_cell.angle_beta   90.00
_cell.angle_gamma   90.00
#
_symmetry.space_group_name_H-M   'P 1'
#
loop_
_entity.id
_entity.type
_entity.pdbx_description
1 polymer ?
#
loop_
_entity_poly.entity_id
_entity_poly.type
_entity_poly.pdbx_seq_one_letter_code
_entity_poly.pdbx_strand_id
1 'polypeptide(L)'
;MSERTGDPLRDLAESTRAFYARFDVDPQSQLQGFITNFNEEVYELVQAALEGTDKRHIAEEAADVFVTAIGVCFAAGIGVEQIIEQVYAVAAKNDAKTHDTHVVKDGKIRRRVNVQH
;
A
#
# COMPACT_ATOMS: atom_id res chain seq x y z
N MET A 1 2.33 23.07 -7.38
CA MET A 1 1.65 22.15 -6.45
C MET A 1 0.60 21.41 -7.24
N SER A 2 0.54 20.07 -7.15
CA SER A 2 -0.60 19.35 -7.72
C SER A 2 -1.85 19.77 -6.95
N GLU A 3 -2.91 20.16 -7.64
CA GLU A 3 -4.23 20.27 -7.02
C GLU A 3 -4.61 18.89 -6.47
N ARG A 4 -5.14 18.85 -5.26
CA ARG A 4 -5.63 17.61 -4.63
C ARG A 4 -6.88 17.18 -5.37
N THR A 5 -6.92 15.93 -5.82
CA THR A 5 -8.07 15.36 -6.56
C THR A 5 -9.22 14.95 -5.64
N GLY A 6 -8.95 14.86 -4.33
CA GLY A 6 -9.89 14.30 -3.35
C GLY A 6 -9.79 12.77 -3.21
N ASP A 7 -8.93 12.12 -3.99
CA ASP A 7 -8.51 10.72 -3.83
C ASP A 7 -7.14 10.70 -3.14
N PRO A 8 -7.07 10.42 -1.82
CA PRO A 8 -5.82 10.56 -1.06
C PRO A 8 -4.69 9.67 -1.55
N LEU A 9 -4.99 8.44 -2.00
CA LEU A 9 -3.96 7.51 -2.49
C LEU A 9 -3.43 7.95 -3.85
N ARG A 10 -4.31 8.45 -4.73
CA ARG A 10 -3.89 9.06 -6.00
C ARG A 10 -3.01 10.28 -5.76
N ASP A 11 -3.44 11.17 -4.88
CA ASP A 11 -2.69 12.38 -4.55
C ASP A 11 -1.33 12.05 -3.91
N LEU A 12 -1.27 10.99 -3.09
CA LEU A 12 -0.02 10.47 -2.53
C LEU A 12 0.90 9.93 -3.63
N ALA A 13 0.38 9.09 -4.54
CA ALA A 13 1.16 8.52 -5.62
C ALA A 13 1.74 9.59 -6.56
N GLU A 14 0.93 10.59 -6.92
CA GLU A 14 1.41 11.72 -7.73
C GLU A 14 2.44 12.58 -6.98
N SER A 15 2.24 12.80 -5.68
CA SER A 15 3.21 13.48 -4.83
C SER A 15 4.55 12.73 -4.78
N THR A 16 4.52 11.41 -4.64
CA THR A 16 5.70 10.53 -4.62
C THR A 16 6.42 10.54 -5.98
N ARG A 17 5.68 10.43 -7.09
CA ARG A 17 6.25 10.52 -8.44
C ARG A 17 6.91 11.87 -8.68
N ALA A 18 6.25 12.95 -8.29
CA ALA A 18 6.79 14.30 -8.39
C ALA A 18 8.00 14.51 -7.47
N PHE A 19 8.05 13.84 -6.32
CA PHE A 19 9.22 13.85 -5.44
C PHE A 19 10.44 13.24 -6.13
N TYR A 20 10.32 12.03 -6.68
CA TYR A 20 11.44 11.41 -7.40
C TYR A 20 11.93 12.26 -8.58
N ALA A 21 11.00 12.84 -9.35
CA ALA A 21 11.35 13.75 -10.45
C ALA A 21 12.11 15.01 -9.99
N ARG A 22 11.83 15.55 -8.80
CA ARG A 22 12.55 16.73 -8.28
C ARG A 22 13.99 16.43 -7.90
N PHE A 23 14.32 15.17 -7.63
CA PHE A 23 15.64 14.72 -7.18
C PHE A 23 16.37 13.89 -8.25
N ASP A 24 15.89 13.94 -9.50
CA ASP A 24 16.46 13.19 -10.64
C ASP A 24 16.62 11.69 -10.36
N VAL A 25 15.71 11.13 -9.54
CA VAL A 25 15.65 9.70 -9.26
C VAL A 25 14.91 9.02 -10.41
N ASP A 26 15.58 8.08 -11.08
CA ASP A 26 14.95 7.12 -11.98
C ASP A 26 14.63 5.82 -11.22
N PRO A 27 13.37 5.58 -10.83
CA PRO A 27 13.00 4.43 -10.02
C PRO A 27 13.30 3.09 -10.69
N GLN A 28 13.16 3.00 -12.02
CA GLN A 28 13.30 1.74 -12.74
C GLN A 28 14.75 1.22 -12.76
N SER A 29 15.71 2.11 -12.55
CA SER A 29 17.13 1.75 -12.44
C SER A 29 17.54 1.22 -11.07
N GLN A 30 16.66 1.28 -10.05
CA GLN A 30 17.04 1.05 -8.64
C GLN A 30 16.08 0.15 -7.86
N LEU A 31 15.36 -0.77 -8.52
CA LEU A 31 14.33 -1.62 -7.88
C LEU A 31 14.74 -2.21 -6.52
N GLN A 32 15.98 -2.71 -6.40
CA GLN A 32 16.44 -3.30 -5.14
C GLN A 32 16.47 -2.29 -3.98
N GLY A 33 16.83 -1.03 -4.23
CA GLY A 33 16.83 0.01 -3.20
C GLY A 33 15.42 0.35 -2.72
N PHE A 34 14.46 0.44 -3.65
CA PHE A 34 13.05 0.65 -3.30
C PHE A 34 12.46 -0.50 -2.47
N ILE A 35 12.83 -1.74 -2.77
CA ILE A 35 12.42 -2.91 -1.97
C ILE A 35 13.03 -2.84 -0.57
N THR A 36 14.29 -2.44 -0.44
CA THR A 36 14.94 -2.25 0.88
C THR A 36 14.17 -1.23 1.71
N ASN A 37 13.92 -0.03 1.16
CA ASN A 37 13.17 1.01 1.87
C ASN A 37 11.76 0.54 2.25
N PHE A 38 11.05 -0.16 1.36
CA PHE A 38 9.74 -0.73 1.70
C PHE A 38 9.80 -1.69 2.89
N ASN A 39 10.83 -2.54 2.98
CA ASN A 39 10.98 -3.45 4.12
C ASN A 39 11.32 -2.70 5.42
N GLU A 40 12.06 -1.59 5.34
CA GLU A 40 12.35 -0.72 6.48
C GLU A 40 11.06 -0.11 7.04
N GLU A 41 10.23 0.53 6.21
CA GLU A 41 8.96 1.12 6.66
C GLU A 41 7.98 0.06 7.22
N VAL A 42 7.95 -1.13 6.62
CA VAL A 42 7.12 -2.25 7.14
C VAL A 42 7.61 -2.66 8.53
N TYR A 43 8.93 -2.68 8.75
CA TYR A 43 9.48 -2.98 10.06
C TYR A 43 9.13 -1.88 11.08
N GLU A 44 9.23 -0.60 10.70
CA GLU A 44 8.89 0.55 11.55
C GLU A 44 7.42 0.54 11.96
N LEU A 45 6.50 0.31 11.00
CA LEU A 45 5.08 0.12 11.30
C LEU A 45 4.82 -1.02 12.29
N VAL A 46 5.53 -2.14 12.14
CA VAL A 46 5.40 -3.28 13.06
C VAL A 46 5.90 -2.91 14.45
N GLN A 47 7.03 -2.20 14.58
CA GLN A 47 7.53 -1.74 15.88
C GLN A 47 6.54 -0.77 16.53
N ALA A 48 6.08 0.25 15.81
CA ALA A 48 5.11 1.22 16.31
C ALA A 48 3.81 0.54 16.79
N ALA A 49 3.33 -0.46 16.05
CA ALA A 49 2.15 -1.23 16.44
C ALA A 49 2.37 -2.10 17.68
N LEU A 50 3.55 -2.70 17.83
CA LEU A 50 3.92 -3.50 19.01
C LEU A 50 4.07 -2.63 20.27
N GLU A 51 4.62 -1.43 20.13
CA GLU A 51 4.69 -0.44 21.22
C GLU A 51 3.29 0.05 21.61
N GLY A 52 2.45 0.35 20.63
CA GLY A 52 1.01 0.59 20.81
C GLY A 52 0.63 1.86 21.58
N THR A 53 1.59 2.72 21.92
CA THR A 53 1.38 3.87 22.81
C THR A 53 0.94 5.15 22.08
N ASP A 54 1.44 5.39 20.87
CA ASP A 54 1.07 6.55 20.05
C ASP A 54 0.35 6.12 18.75
N LYS A 55 -0.97 6.30 18.74
CA LYS A 55 -1.82 5.96 17.59
C LYS A 55 -1.57 6.84 16.36
N ARG A 56 -1.08 8.07 16.55
CA ARG A 56 -0.77 8.97 15.43
C ARG A 56 0.51 8.51 14.76
N HIS A 57 1.51 8.13 15.56
CA HIS A 57 2.75 7.55 15.04
C HIS A 57 2.47 6.28 14.22
N ILE A 58 1.65 5.35 14.73
CA ILE A 58 1.24 4.16 13.96
C ILE A 58 0.58 4.52 12.62
N ALA A 59 -0.24 5.58 12.59
CA ALA A 59 -0.90 6.02 11.36
C ALA A 59 0.08 6.69 10.38
N GLU A 60 1.11 7.36 10.88
CA GLU A 60 2.20 7.94 10.09
C GLU A 60 3.03 6.83 9.43
N GLU A 61 3.49 5.85 10.20
CA GLU A 61 4.22 4.69 9.68
C GLU A 61 3.42 3.91 8.62
N ALA A 62 2.10 3.81 8.81
CA ALA A 62 1.24 3.19 7.82
C ALA A 62 1.20 3.98 6.50
N ALA A 63 1.24 5.31 6.57
CA ALA A 63 1.33 6.16 5.39
C ALA A 63 2.68 6.03 4.69
N ASP A 64 3.78 5.90 5.44
CA ASP A 64 5.12 5.72 4.87
C ASP A 64 5.29 4.35 4.20
N VAL A 65 4.67 3.30 4.75
CA VAL A 65 4.50 2.01 4.05
C VAL A 65 3.75 2.18 2.73
N PHE A 66 2.71 3.01 2.66
CA PHE A 66 2.03 3.29 1.39
C PHE A 66 2.95 4.01 0.40
N VAL A 67 3.73 4.99 0.85
CA VAL A 67 4.69 5.73 0.02
C VAL A 67 5.74 4.77 -0.58
N THR A 68 6.32 3.90 0.22
CA THR A 68 7.37 2.99 -0.24
C THR A 68 6.83 1.84 -1.07
N ALA A 69 5.62 1.34 -0.80
CA ALA A 69 4.93 0.40 -1.68
C ALA A 69 4.67 1.02 -3.08
N ILE A 70 4.22 2.27 -3.13
CA ILE A 70 4.08 3.03 -4.39
C ILE A 70 5.44 3.17 -5.08
N GLY A 71 6.50 3.47 -4.33
CA GLY A 71 7.87 3.54 -4.85
C GLY A 71 8.30 2.24 -5.52
N VAL A 72 8.04 1.09 -4.90
CA VAL A 72 8.29 -0.24 -5.50
C VAL A 72 7.48 -0.42 -6.79
N CYS A 73 6.21 0.00 -6.82
CA CYS A 73 5.40 -0.04 -8.04
C CYS A 73 6.03 0.79 -9.17
N PHE A 74 6.46 2.03 -8.90
CA PHE A 74 7.14 2.86 -9.90
C PHE A 74 8.44 2.24 -10.39
N ALA A 75 9.25 1.68 -9.48
CA ALA A 75 10.48 0.97 -9.83
C ALA A 75 10.22 -0.28 -10.68
N ALA A 76 9.05 -0.92 -10.53
CA ALA A 76 8.58 -2.02 -11.37
C ALA A 76 7.91 -1.56 -12.69
N GLY A 77 7.86 -0.25 -12.97
CA GLY A 77 7.25 0.31 -14.18
C GLY A 77 5.71 0.39 -14.15
N ILE A 78 5.10 0.34 -12.97
CA ILE A 78 3.65 0.46 -12.81
C ILE A 78 3.30 1.93 -12.58
N GLY A 79 2.42 2.51 -13.41
CA GLY A 79 2.00 3.90 -13.28
C GLY A 79 0.91 4.14 -12.23
N VAL A 80 0.65 5.42 -11.91
CA VAL A 80 -0.37 5.83 -10.93
C VAL A 80 -1.75 5.25 -11.26
N GLU A 81 -2.21 5.37 -12.50
CA GLU A 81 -3.54 4.86 -12.90
C GLU A 81 -3.69 3.35 -12.67
N GLN A 82 -2.64 2.57 -12.93
CA GLN A 82 -2.66 1.13 -12.73
C GLN A 82 -2.75 0.77 -11.24
N ILE A 83 -2.05 1.53 -10.38
CA ILE A 83 -2.16 1.37 -8.93
C ILE A 83 -3.60 1.64 -8.48
N ILE A 84 -4.17 2.77 -8.90
CA ILE A 84 -5.51 3.19 -8.49
C ILE A 84 -6.60 2.25 -9.00
N GLU A 85 -6.50 1.77 -10.25
CA GLU A 85 -7.40 0.74 -10.77
C GLU A 85 -7.41 -0.52 -9.88
N GLN A 86 -6.23 -1.00 -9.45
CA GLN A 86 -6.15 -2.17 -8.59
C GLN A 86 -6.67 -1.91 -7.17
N VAL A 87 -6.49 -0.71 -6.62
CA VAL A 87 -7.08 -0.33 -5.33
C VAL A 87 -8.60 -0.46 -5.39
N TYR A 88 -9.26 0.10 -6.40
CA TYR A 88 -10.71 -0.04 -6.58
C TYR A 88 -11.14 -1.49 -6.84
N ALA A 89 -10.36 -2.26 -7.61
CA ALA A 89 -10.64 -3.67 -7.84
C ALA A 89 -10.58 -4.50 -6.55
N VAL A 90 -9.64 -4.20 -5.65
CA VAL A 90 -9.53 -4.85 -4.33
C VAL A 90 -10.68 -4.43 -3.41
N ALA A 91 -11.04 -3.15 -3.39
CA ALA A 91 -12.20 -2.65 -2.63
C ALA A 91 -13.49 -3.38 -3.04
N ALA A 92 -13.81 -3.39 -4.35
CA ALA A 92 -14.99 -4.09 -4.87
C ALA A 92 -14.98 -5.59 -4.54
N LYS A 93 -13.81 -6.25 -4.63
CA LYS A 93 -13.66 -7.66 -4.22
C LYS A 93 -13.91 -7.87 -2.74
N ASN A 94 -13.54 -6.93 -1.88
CA ASN A 94 -13.76 -7.01 -0.43
C ASN A 94 -15.23 -6.76 -0.09
N ASP A 95 -15.87 -5.77 -0.72
CA ASP A 95 -17.28 -5.42 -0.50
C ASP A 95 -18.23 -6.54 -0.93
N ALA A 96 -17.83 -7.33 -1.94
CA ALA A 96 -18.58 -8.51 -2.38
C ALA A 96 -18.46 -9.72 -1.42
N LYS A 97 -17.57 -9.68 -0.41
CA LYS A 97 -17.40 -10.80 0.54
C LYS A 97 -18.51 -10.77 1.57
N THR A 98 -19.23 -11.89 1.66
CA THR A 98 -20.33 -12.08 2.62
C THR A 98 -20.07 -13.27 3.52
N HIS A 99 -20.81 -13.39 4.63
CA HIS A 99 -20.77 -14.59 5.47
C HIS A 99 -21.26 -15.86 4.76
N ASP A 100 -22.04 -15.73 3.67
CA ASP A 100 -22.46 -16.85 2.84
C ASP A 100 -21.31 -17.42 2.01
N THR A 101 -20.39 -16.55 1.58
CA THR A 101 -19.27 -16.92 0.71
C THR A 101 -17.95 -17.11 1.47
N HIS A 102 -17.83 -16.50 2.65
CA HIS A 102 -16.60 -16.46 3.44
C HIS A 102 -16.83 -16.82 4.92
N VAL A 103 -15.77 -17.32 5.56
CA VAL A 103 -15.73 -17.69 6.99
C VAL A 103 -14.41 -17.23 7.59
N VAL A 104 -14.42 -16.90 8.88
CA VAL A 104 -13.19 -16.66 9.65
C VAL A 104 -12.62 -18.01 10.07
N LYS A 105 -11.39 -18.31 9.63
CA LYS A 105 -10.64 -19.50 10.03
C LYS A 105 -9.16 -19.16 10.16
N ASP A 106 -8.56 -19.54 11.29
CA ASP A 106 -7.16 -19.25 11.64
C ASP A 106 -6.83 -17.74 11.63
N GLY A 107 -7.75 -16.92 12.15
CA GLY A 107 -7.60 -15.46 12.16
C GLY A 107 -7.70 -14.79 10.78
N LYS A 108 -8.00 -15.55 9.71
CA LYS A 108 -8.13 -15.02 8.34
C LYS A 108 -9.55 -15.19 7.82
N ILE A 109 -10.00 -14.22 7.03
CA ILE A 109 -11.24 -14.35 6.25
C ILE A 109 -10.92 -15.17 4.99
N ARG A 110 -11.55 -16.34 4.86
CA ARG A 110 -11.32 -17.29 3.75
C ARG A 110 -12.62 -17.60 3.02
N ARG A 111 -12.53 -17.86 1.72
CA ARG A 111 -13.67 -18.36 0.94
C ARG A 111 -14.03 -19.77 1.40
N ARG A 112 -15.31 -20.06 1.64
CA ARG A 112 -15.75 -21.35 2.21
C ARG A 112 -15.34 -22.56 1.38
N VAL A 113 -15.32 -22.44 0.05
CA VAL A 113 -14.88 -23.51 -0.87
C VAL A 113 -13.42 -23.95 -0.66
N ASN A 114 -12.58 -23.07 -0.10
CA ASN A 114 -11.16 -23.36 0.16
C ASN A 114 -10.91 -23.93 1.57
N VAL A 115 -11.96 -24.15 2.36
CA VAL A 115 -11.88 -24.57 3.77
C VAL A 115 -12.43 -25.99 4.00
N GLN A 116 -13.09 -26.57 2.99
CA GLN A 116 -13.72 -27.90 3.03
C GLN A 116 -12.75 -29.07 2.72
N HIS A 117 -11.44 -28.83 2.75
CA HIS A 117 -10.39 -29.84 2.60
C HIS A 117 -9.48 -29.82 3.82
#